data_AF-A0A2U3PVJ8-F1
#
_entry.id   AF-A0A2U3PVJ8-F1
#
_cell.length_a   1.000
_cell.length_b   1.000
_cell.length_c   1.000
_cell.angle_alpha   90.00
_cell.angle_beta   90.00
_cell.angle_gamma   90.00
#
_symmetry.space_group_name_H-M   'P 1'
#
loop_
_entity.id
_entity.type
_entity.pdbx_description
1 polymer ?
#
loop_
_entity_poly.entity_id
_entity_poly.type
_entity_poly.pdbx_seq_one_letter_code
_entity_poly.pdbx_strand_id
1 'polypeptide(L)'
;MPRSSRNYTPTHVDGRPLKITFGEMHEMGVRGVLLYCADYRCSHSLALNADCWPDGMRLSDLEPRFVCVACGRRGADVRPDFKSGTPPLSLARARSEPHMPAATREGTA
;
A
#
# COMPACT_ATOMS: atom_id res chain seq x y z
N MET A 1 -13.94 -40.73 -7.36
CA MET A 1 -14.18 -39.39 -6.77
C MET A 1 -13.02 -38.47 -7.15
N PRO A 2 -13.24 -37.25 -7.67
CA PRO A 2 -12.14 -36.30 -7.78
C PRO A 2 -11.72 -35.91 -6.35
N ARG A 3 -10.45 -36.13 -6.01
CA ARG A 3 -9.91 -35.68 -4.73
C ARG A 3 -10.02 -34.17 -4.72
N SER A 4 -10.77 -33.64 -3.76
CA SER A 4 -10.89 -32.20 -3.48
C SER A 4 -9.50 -31.58 -3.58
N SER A 5 -9.32 -30.72 -4.57
CA SER A 5 -8.11 -29.95 -4.80
C SER A 5 -7.89 -29.10 -3.55
N ARG A 6 -6.97 -29.57 -2.71
CA ARG A 6 -6.53 -28.87 -1.51
C ARG A 6 -5.91 -27.56 -2.01
N ASN A 7 -6.68 -26.47 -1.93
CA ASN A 7 -6.24 -25.14 -2.33
C ASN A 7 -5.03 -24.76 -1.48
N TYR A 8 -3.83 -25.07 -1.96
CA TYR A 8 -2.59 -24.66 -1.34
C TYR A 8 -2.34 -23.22 -1.76
N THR A 9 -2.68 -22.28 -0.88
CA THR A 9 -2.28 -20.89 -1.04
C THR A 9 -0.85 -20.78 -0.52
N PRO A 10 0.15 -20.49 -1.38
CA PRO A 10 1.52 -20.33 -0.92
C PRO A 10 1.60 -19.18 0.08
N THR A 11 2.26 -19.39 1.20
CA THR A 11 2.48 -18.38 2.24
C THR A 11 3.95 -17.98 2.30
N HIS A 12 4.18 -16.71 2.59
CA HIS A 12 5.51 -16.16 2.81
C HIS A 12 6.04 -16.71 4.14
N VAL A 13 7.36 -16.62 4.37
CA VAL A 13 7.97 -17.07 5.64
C VAL A 13 7.34 -16.43 6.88
N ASP A 14 6.71 -15.26 6.72
CA ASP A 14 5.99 -14.54 7.78
C ASP A 14 4.52 -14.97 7.95
N GLY A 15 4.08 -16.06 7.29
CA GLY A 15 2.72 -16.61 7.38
C GLY A 15 1.64 -15.89 6.57
N ARG A 16 1.96 -14.74 5.99
CA ARG A 16 1.08 -13.98 5.07
C ARG A 16 0.98 -14.64 3.69
N PRO A 17 -0.10 -14.41 2.92
CA PRO A 17 -0.20 -14.90 1.55
C PRO A 17 0.94 -14.38 0.67
N LEU A 18 1.53 -15.26 -0.15
CA LEU A 18 2.46 -14.85 -1.20
C LEU A 18 1.68 -14.18 -2.32
N LYS A 19 2.02 -12.93 -2.60
CA LYS A 19 1.53 -12.17 -3.73
C LYS A 19 2.45 -12.36 -4.93
N ILE A 20 1.92 -12.02 -6.10
CA ILE A 20 2.65 -12.02 -7.37
C ILE A 20 3.91 -11.14 -7.31
N THR A 21 4.78 -11.37 -8.27
CA THR A 21 5.96 -10.57 -8.57
C THR A 21 5.60 -9.30 -9.35
N PHE A 22 6.50 -8.32 -9.36
CA PHE A 22 6.38 -7.15 -10.23
C PHE A 22 6.42 -7.54 -11.71
N GLY A 23 7.21 -8.55 -12.09
CA GLY A 23 7.23 -9.09 -13.44
C GLY A 23 5.87 -9.62 -13.88
N GLU A 24 5.23 -10.46 -13.07
CA GLU A 24 3.87 -10.96 -13.34
C GLU A 24 2.85 -9.81 -13.42
N MET A 25 2.96 -8.82 -12.53
CA MET A 25 2.13 -7.61 -12.59
C MET A 25 2.37 -6.83 -13.90
N HIS A 26 3.63 -6.72 -14.30
CA HIS A 26 4.07 -6.01 -15.48
C HIS A 26 3.65 -6.68 -16.79
N GLU A 27 3.62 -8.01 -16.83
CA GLU A 27 3.11 -8.83 -17.93
C GLU A 27 1.60 -8.66 -18.12
N MET A 28 0.85 -8.43 -17.03
CA MET A 28 -0.57 -8.07 -17.10
C MET A 28 -0.82 -6.62 -17.54
N GLY A 29 0.23 -5.86 -17.88
CA GLY A 29 0.13 -4.45 -18.28
C GLY A 29 -0.15 -3.49 -17.12
N VAL A 30 -0.03 -3.95 -15.88
CA VAL A 30 -0.23 -3.12 -14.69
C VAL A 30 1.11 -2.58 -14.22
N ARG A 31 1.21 -1.25 -14.10
CA ARG A 31 2.45 -0.55 -13.73
C ARG A 31 2.31 0.24 -12.41
N GLY A 32 1.09 0.37 -11.90
CA GLY A 32 0.80 1.04 -10.63
C GLY A 32 0.58 0.06 -9.48
N VAL A 33 0.90 0.48 -8.26
CA VAL A 33 0.52 -0.21 -7.03
C VAL A 33 -0.15 0.75 -6.04
N LEU A 34 -1.12 0.22 -5.30
CA LEU A 34 -1.76 0.87 -4.16
C LEU A 34 -1.21 0.28 -2.87
N LEU A 35 -0.71 1.13 -2.00
CA LEU A 35 -0.26 0.80 -0.65
C LEU A 35 -1.32 1.24 0.34
N TYR A 36 -1.85 0.32 1.14
CA TYR A 36 -2.75 0.63 2.25
C TYR A 36 -2.01 0.47 3.58
N CYS A 37 -2.24 1.36 4.53
CA CYS A 37 -1.73 1.18 5.89
C CYS A 37 -2.18 -0.16 6.49
N ALA A 38 -1.29 -0.86 7.20
CA ALA A 38 -1.64 -2.10 7.90
C ALA A 38 -2.73 -1.90 8.98
N ASP A 39 -2.88 -0.69 9.50
CA ASP A 39 -4.01 -0.34 10.35
C ASP A 39 -5.17 0.20 9.49
N TYR A 40 -6.19 -0.64 9.29
CA TYR A 40 -7.37 -0.30 8.49
C TYR A 40 -8.11 0.94 9.02
N ARG A 41 -7.98 1.25 10.32
CA ARG A 41 -8.60 2.43 10.94
C ARG A 41 -7.92 3.73 10.50
N CYS A 42 -6.64 3.66 10.13
CA CYS A 42 -5.89 4.80 9.64
C CYS A 42 -6.41 5.33 8.29
N SER A 43 -7.06 4.48 7.49
CA SER A 43 -7.62 4.82 6.15
C SER A 43 -6.62 5.51 5.19
N HIS A 44 -5.32 5.38 5.46
CA HIS A 44 -4.28 6.02 4.65
C HIS A 44 -3.84 5.07 3.54
N SER A 45 -3.85 5.57 2.31
CA SER A 45 -3.34 4.85 1.16
C SER A 45 -2.52 5.75 0.24
N LEU A 46 -1.66 5.14 -0.57
CA LEU A 46 -0.80 5.82 -1.53
C LEU A 46 -0.74 5.03 -2.83
N ALA A 47 -0.86 5.70 -3.96
CA ALA A 47 -0.58 5.14 -5.27
C ALA A 47 0.87 5.44 -5.66
N LEU A 48 1.60 4.42 -6.12
CA LEU A 48 2.99 4.54 -6.58
C LEU A 48 3.16 3.88 -7.94
N ASN A 49 4.11 4.39 -8.74
CA ASN A 49 4.60 3.66 -9.90
C ASN A 49 5.50 2.51 -9.44
N ALA A 50 5.31 1.35 -10.05
CA ALA A 50 6.05 0.15 -9.78
C ALA A 50 7.26 -0.13 -10.66
N ASP A 51 7.48 0.68 -11.70
CA ASP A 51 8.63 0.57 -12.60
C ASP A 51 9.99 0.65 -11.90
N CYS A 52 10.05 1.20 -10.68
CA CYS A 52 11.27 1.30 -9.91
C CYS A 52 11.67 0.00 -9.20
N TRP A 53 10.78 -0.99 -9.11
CA TRP A 53 11.08 -2.28 -8.48
C TRP A 53 11.47 -3.34 -9.52
N PRO A 54 12.44 -4.21 -9.19
CA PRO A 54 12.86 -5.27 -10.09
C PRO A 54 11.75 -6.30 -10.26
N ASP A 55 11.62 -6.85 -11.46
CA ASP A 55 10.56 -7.81 -11.80
C ASP A 55 10.52 -9.03 -10.88
N GLY A 56 11.66 -9.48 -10.36
CA GLY A 56 11.73 -10.63 -9.44
C GLY A 56 11.26 -10.36 -8.02
N MET A 57 11.02 -9.10 -7.64
CA MET A 57 10.54 -8.74 -6.29
C MET A 57 9.03 -9.01 -6.19
N ARG A 58 8.58 -9.58 -5.07
CA ARG A 58 7.15 -9.79 -4.81
C ARG A 58 6.53 -8.58 -4.15
N LEU A 59 5.23 -8.40 -4.39
CA LEU A 59 4.43 -7.40 -3.67
C LEU A 59 4.47 -7.66 -2.16
N SER A 60 4.48 -8.94 -1.75
CA SER A 60 4.69 -9.32 -0.35
C SER A 60 6.03 -8.81 0.17
N ASP A 61 7.13 -8.90 -0.56
CA ASP A 61 8.46 -8.53 -0.02
C ASP A 61 8.55 -7.05 0.42
N LEU A 62 7.67 -6.20 -0.11
CA LEU A 62 7.57 -4.78 0.19
C LEU A 62 6.69 -4.44 1.40
N GLU A 63 5.63 -5.21 1.67
CA GLU A 63 4.67 -4.90 2.74
C GLU A 63 5.33 -4.56 4.09
N PRO A 64 6.32 -5.32 4.62
CA PRO A 64 6.93 -5.00 5.91
C PRO A 64 7.89 -3.80 5.86
N ARG A 65 8.28 -3.33 4.67
CA ARG A 65 9.25 -2.24 4.50
C ARG A 65 8.62 -0.85 4.64
N PHE A 66 7.30 -0.75 4.53
CA PHE A 66 6.59 0.52 4.64
C PHE A 66 6.23 0.86 6.07
N VAL A 67 6.28 2.16 6.37
CA VAL A 67 5.81 2.74 7.63
C VAL A 67 4.82 3.84 7.31
N CYS A 68 3.63 3.76 7.89
CA CYS A 68 2.64 4.82 7.73
C CYS A 68 3.10 6.08 8.45
N VAL A 69 3.26 7.19 7.72
CA VAL A 69 3.64 8.48 8.31
C VAL A 69 2.54 9.09 9.19
N ALA A 70 1.28 8.69 8.99
CA ALA A 70 0.15 9.21 9.75
C ALA A 70 0.00 8.56 11.14
N CYS A 71 0.17 7.24 11.25
CA CYS A 71 -0.02 6.51 12.50
C CYS A 71 1.23 5.78 13.03
N GLY A 72 2.35 5.82 12.30
CA GLY A 72 3.61 5.18 12.67
C GLY A 72 3.62 3.65 12.55
N ARG A 73 2.52 3.02 12.10
CA ARG A 73 2.41 1.57 11.96
C ARG A 73 3.35 1.07 10.87
N ARG A 74 4.14 0.04 11.19
CA ARG A 74 4.92 -0.73 10.21
C ARG A 74 4.01 -1.72 9.49
N GLY A 75 4.23 -1.90 8.20
CA GLY A 75 3.42 -2.75 7.35
C GLY A 75 2.48 -1.95 6.44
N ALA A 76 2.35 -2.43 5.21
CA ALA A 76 1.32 -1.97 4.28
C ALA A 76 0.76 -3.15 3.48
N ASP A 77 -0.53 -3.12 3.14
CA ASP A 77 -1.12 -4.05 2.18
C ASP A 77 -0.89 -3.51 0.76
N VAL A 78 0.00 -4.16 0.01
CA VAL A 78 0.36 -3.76 -1.37
C VAL A 78 -0.55 -4.46 -2.37
N ARG A 79 -1.23 -3.70 -3.25
CA ARG A 79 -2.13 -4.23 -4.28
C ARG A 79 -1.77 -3.68 -5.66
N PRO A 80 -1.87 -4.48 -6.75
CA PRO A 80 -1.79 -3.95 -8.10
C PRO A 80 -2.91 -2.95 -8.35
N ASP A 81 -2.59 -1.83 -9.01
CA ASP A 81 -3.57 -0.83 -9.38
C ASP A 81 -4.11 -1.08 -10.79
N PHE A 82 -5.17 -1.89 -10.89
CA PHE A 82 -5.80 -2.23 -12.17
C PHE A 82 -6.59 -1.09 -12.80
N LYS A 83 -6.74 0.05 -12.12
CA LYS A 83 -7.53 1.20 -12.60
C LYS A 83 -6.70 2.25 -13.34
N SER A 84 -5.36 2.24 -13.22
CA SER A 84 -4.48 3.26 -13.79
C SER A 84 -3.85 2.82 -15.12
N GLY A 85 -4.63 2.89 -16.20
CA GLY A 85 -4.08 2.93 -17.56
C GLY A 85 -3.38 4.27 -17.90
N THR A 86 -2.65 4.90 -16.97
CA THR A 86 -2.00 6.21 -17.17
C THR A 86 -0.81 6.40 -16.20
N PRO A 87 0.37 6.86 -16.67
CA PRO A 87 1.61 7.01 -15.87
C PRO A 87 1.52 8.11 -14.78
N PRO A 88 2.47 8.15 -13.81
CA PRO A 88 2.24 8.75 -12.50
C PRO A 88 2.28 10.28 -12.56
N LEU A 89 1.19 10.91 -12.15
CA LEU A 89 1.13 12.34 -11.87
C LEU A 89 0.74 12.46 -10.39
N SER A 90 1.59 13.08 -9.56
CA SER A 90 1.32 13.46 -8.14
C SER A 90 1.45 12.29 -7.12
N LEU A 91 2.21 12.34 -6.03
CA LEU A 91 2.32 13.41 -5.03
C LEU A 91 1.01 14.23 -4.85
N ALA A 92 -0.16 13.60 -4.97
CA ALA A 92 -1.40 14.10 -4.40
C ALA A 92 -1.81 13.06 -3.36
N ARG A 93 -1.66 13.28 -2.06
CA ARG A 93 -1.68 14.54 -1.32
C ARG A 93 -0.96 14.26 0.00
N ALA A 94 0.31 14.64 0.09
CA ALA A 94 0.94 14.87 1.38
C ALA A 94 0.26 16.11 1.99
N ARG A 95 -0.79 15.90 2.78
CA ARG A 95 -1.19 16.85 3.80
C ARG A 95 -1.16 16.14 5.14
N SER A 96 0.06 15.98 5.64
CA SER A 96 0.32 16.16 7.06
C SER A 96 -0.17 17.56 7.45
N GLU A 97 -1.28 17.64 8.17
CA GLU A 97 -1.55 18.78 9.04
C GLU A 97 -1.28 18.28 10.48
N PRO A 98 -0.07 18.46 11.02
CA PRO A 98 0.16 18.29 12.44
C PRO A 98 -0.15 19.60 13.18
N HIS A 99 -0.82 19.47 14.33
CA HIS A 99 -0.89 20.35 15.51
C HIS A 99 -1.62 21.73 15.36
N MET A 100 -2.82 21.96 15.95
CA MET A 100 -3.21 22.15 17.38
C MET A 100 -3.17 23.63 17.86
N PRO A 101 -3.95 24.00 18.90
CA PRO A 101 -4.91 25.13 18.86
C PRO A 101 -4.39 26.45 19.45
N ALA A 102 -5.01 27.57 19.07
CA ALA A 102 -4.86 28.85 19.78
C ALA A 102 -6.14 29.15 20.59
N ALA A 103 -5.98 29.05 21.91
CA ALA A 103 -6.94 29.44 22.92
C ALA A 103 -7.22 30.97 22.93
N THR A 104 -8.45 31.30 23.35
CA THR A 104 -8.89 32.47 24.13
C THR A 104 -8.41 33.87 23.72
N ARG A 105 -9.39 34.76 23.50
CA ARG A 105 -9.52 35.98 24.33
C ARG A 105 -10.91 36.63 24.25
N GLU A 106 -11.54 36.66 25.42
CA GLU A 106 -12.61 37.58 25.84
C GLU A 106 -12.13 39.03 25.78
N GLY A 107 -13.03 40.00 25.52
CA GLY A 107 -12.67 41.43 25.62
C GLY A 107 -13.69 42.42 25.04
N THR A 108 -14.62 42.83 25.89
CA THR A 108 -15.39 44.10 25.97
C THR A 108 -14.96 45.29 25.08
N ALA A 109 -15.96 45.91 24.44
CA ALA A 109 -16.18 47.36 24.43
C ALA A 109 -17.68 47.64 24.20
#